data_AF-A0A1G4RLE5-F1
#
_entry.id   AF-A0A1G4RLE5-F1
#
_cell.length_a   1.000
_cell.length_b   1.000
_cell.length_c   1.000
_cell.angle_alpha   90.00
_cell.angle_beta   90.00
_cell.angle_gamma   90.00
#
_symmetry.space_group_name_H-M   'P 1'
#
loop_
_entity.id
_entity.type
_entity.pdbx_description
1 polymer ?
#
loop_
_entity_poly.entity_id
_entity_poly.type
_entity_poly.pdbx_seq_one_letter_code
_entity_poly.pdbx_strand_id
1 'polypeptide(L)'
;MSVSLEKYEHLLFEENDLVYKIRTYQQVIAAIMMLVHERGTNDLHLLTIEEIITDMHSAELIHQSELLHLRLAKSVLSNSITRKLKTTNQ
;
A
#
# COMPACT_ATOMS: atom_id res chain seq x y z
N MET A 1 23.20 13.22 11.36
CA MET A 1 22.70 11.88 11.03
C MET A 1 23.26 11.50 9.66
N SER A 2 23.47 10.22 9.32
CA SER A 2 23.98 9.90 7.96
C SER A 2 22.85 10.03 6.95
N VAL A 3 23.12 10.60 5.76
CA VAL A 3 22.13 10.80 4.68
C VAL A 3 21.37 9.51 4.32
N SER A 4 21.99 8.34 4.52
CA SER A 4 21.38 7.03 4.29
C SER A 4 20.34 6.64 5.35
N LEU A 5 20.45 7.12 6.60
CA LEU A 5 19.49 6.87 7.66
C LEU A 5 18.23 7.73 7.48
N GLU A 6 18.40 9.02 7.17
CA GLU A 6 17.27 9.93 6.88
C GLU A 6 16.45 9.45 5.68
N LYS A 7 17.11 8.97 4.62
CA LYS A 7 16.42 8.36 3.47
C LYS A 7 15.66 7.09 3.84
N TYR A 8 16.19 6.29 4.77
CA TYR A 8 15.52 5.08 5.22
C TYR A 8 14.27 5.40 6.05
N GLU A 9 14.35 6.39 6.95
CA GLU A 9 13.21 6.86 7.74
C GLU A 9 12.10 7.43 6.87
N HIS A 10 12.44 8.22 5.85
CA HIS A 10 11.48 8.74 4.88
C HIS A 10 10.73 7.61 4.15
N LEU A 11 11.46 6.60 3.66
CA LEU A 11 10.85 5.43 3.03
C LEU A 11 9.96 4.64 4.00
N LEU A 12 10.26 4.64 5.30
CA LEU A 12 9.43 3.99 6.31
C LEU A 12 8.11 4.74 6.54
N PHE A 13 8.14 6.08 6.52
CA PHE A 13 6.93 6.89 6.56
C PHE A 13 6.03 6.65 5.34
N GLU A 14 6.61 6.69 4.14
CA GLU A 14 5.88 6.41 2.90
C GLU A 14 5.29 4.99 2.87
N GLU A 15 6.02 3.99 3.38
CA GLU A 15 5.51 2.62 3.52
C GLU A 15 4.24 2.57 4.38
N ASN A 16 4.26 3.24 5.53
CA ASN A 16 3.12 3.26 6.46
C ASN A 16 1.90 3.94 5.83
N ASP A 17 2.10 5.03 5.10
CA ASP A 17 1.02 5.73 4.38
C ASP A 17 0.39 4.82 3.31
N LEU A 18 1.21 4.14 2.50
CA LEU A 18 0.72 3.19 1.49
C LEU A 18 -0.06 2.03 2.11
N VAL A 19 0.45 1.45 3.20
CA VAL A 19 -0.26 0.38 3.94
C VAL A 19 -1.59 0.88 4.48
N TYR A 20 -1.65 2.11 5.00
CA TYR A 20 -2.89 2.71 5.48
C TYR A 20 -3.91 2.93 4.35
N LYS A 21 -3.46 3.45 3.19
CA LYS A 21 -4.29 3.62 1.99
C LYS A 21 -4.87 2.29 1.52
N ILE A 22 -4.04 1.27 1.34
CA ILE A 22 -4.47 -0.08 0.91
C ILE A 22 -5.51 -0.64 1.87
N ARG A 23 -5.25 -0.56 3.18
CA ARG A 23 -6.21 -1.02 4.20
C ARG A 23 -7.54 -0.26 4.11
N THR A 24 -7.51 1.03 3.84
CA THR A 24 -8.71 1.86 3.68
C THR A 24 -9.54 1.38 2.49
N TYR A 25 -8.91 1.13 1.33
CA TYR A 25 -9.60 0.56 0.16
C TYR A 25 -10.28 -0.77 0.50
N GLN A 26 -9.56 -1.69 1.14
CA GLN A 26 -10.08 -3.00 1.53
C GLN A 26 -11.29 -2.89 2.48
N GLN A 27 -11.22 -1.98 3.46
CA GLN A 27 -12.31 -1.74 4.40
C GLN A 27 -13.55 -1.15 3.72
N VAL A 28 -13.37 -0.22 2.79
CA VAL A 28 -14.50 0.38 2.07
C VAL A 28 -15.13 -0.62 1.10
N ILE A 29 -14.33 -1.40 0.37
CA ILE A 29 -14.85 -2.49 -0.49
C ILE A 29 -15.67 -3.48 0.35
N ALA A 30 -15.17 -3.89 1.52
CA ALA A 30 -15.91 -4.74 2.43
C ALA A 30 -17.24 -4.11 2.89
N ALA A 31 -17.24 -2.81 3.19
CA ALA A 31 -18.46 -2.08 3.55
C ALA A 31 -19.49 -2.04 2.41
N ILE A 32 -19.05 -1.87 1.16
CA ILE A 32 -19.92 -1.93 -0.01
C ILE A 32 -20.51 -3.34 -0.15
N MET A 33 -19.70 -4.38 0.02
CA MET A 33 -20.19 -5.77 -0.04
C MET A 33 -21.24 -6.06 1.05
N MET A 34 -21.05 -5.53 2.26
CA MET A 34 -22.06 -5.62 3.33
C MET A 34 -23.35 -4.87 2.95
N LEU A 35 -23.23 -3.68 2.37
CA LEU A 35 -24.39 -2.91 1.90
C LEU A 35 -25.21 -3.66 0.84
N VAL A 36 -24.53 -4.32 -0.11
CA VAL A 36 -25.17 -5.17 -1.13
C VAL A 36 -25.86 -6.37 -0.48
N HIS A 37 -25.23 -7.00 0.51
CA HIS A 37 -25.81 -8.11 1.24
C HIS A 37 -27.08 -7.70 2.02
N GLU A 38 -27.05 -6.53 2.66
CA GLU A 38 -28.14 -6.03 3.49
C GLU A 38 -29.35 -5.55 2.69
N ARG A 39 -29.13 -4.85 1.56
CA ARG A 39 -30.20 -4.20 0.78
C ARG A 39 -30.59 -4.98 -0.48
N GLY A 40 -29.74 -5.89 -0.92
CA GLY A 40 -29.92 -6.63 -2.16
C GLY A 40 -29.93 -5.73 -3.41
N THR A 41 -30.27 -6.32 -4.54
CA THR A 41 -30.30 -5.65 -5.85
C THR A 41 -31.62 -4.96 -6.18
N ASN A 42 -32.59 -5.00 -5.26
CA ASN A 42 -33.86 -4.31 -5.43
C ASN A 42 -33.75 -2.81 -5.10
N ASP A 43 -32.84 -2.47 -4.18
CA ASP A 43 -32.58 -1.09 -3.74
C ASP A 43 -31.28 -0.51 -4.33
N LEU A 44 -30.40 -1.36 -4.86
CA LEU A 44 -29.09 -0.99 -5.39
C LEU A 44 -28.94 -1.49 -6.83
N HIS A 45 -28.47 -0.61 -7.70
CA HIS A 45 -28.17 -0.97 -9.08
C HIS A 45 -26.83 -1.72 -9.15
N LEU A 46 -26.89 -3.04 -9.37
CA LEU A 46 -25.74 -3.95 -9.29
C LEU A 46 -24.55 -3.50 -10.17
N LEU A 47 -24.79 -3.14 -11.44
CA LEU A 47 -23.72 -2.74 -12.36
C LEU A 47 -22.95 -1.52 -11.85
N THR A 48 -23.65 -0.56 -11.24
CA THR A 48 -23.00 0.63 -10.66
C THR A 48 -22.15 0.26 -9.45
N ILE A 49 -22.57 -0.71 -8.64
CA ILE A 49 -21.76 -1.21 -7.54
C ILE A 49 -20.51 -1.94 -8.06
N GLU A 50 -20.64 -2.74 -9.12
CA GLU A 50 -19.52 -3.42 -9.75
C GLU A 50 -18.50 -2.43 -10.33
N GLU A 51 -18.96 -1.36 -10.98
CA GLU A 51 -18.10 -0.27 -11.45
C GLU A 51 -17.34 0.39 -10.29
N ILE A 52 -18.05 0.77 -9.21
CA ILE A 52 -17.43 1.38 -8.03
C ILE A 52 -16.37 0.46 -7.41
N ILE A 53 -16.70 -0.83 -7.20
CA ILE A 53 -15.76 -1.80 -6.62
C ILE A 53 -14.54 -1.96 -7.54
N THR A 54 -14.75 -2.00 -8.85
CA THR A 54 -13.69 -2.15 -9.85
C THR A 54 -12.73 -0.96 -9.82
N ASP A 55 -13.25 0.26 -9.78
CA ASP A 55 -12.45 1.48 -9.71
C ASP A 55 -11.64 1.53 -8.41
N MET A 56 -12.28 1.19 -7.28
CA MET A 56 -11.64 1.15 -5.97
C MET A 56 -10.54 0.09 -5.90
N HIS A 57 -10.80 -1.11 -6.40
CA HIS A 57 -9.82 -2.19 -6.41
C HIS A 57 -8.66 -1.87 -7.36
N SER A 58 -8.93 -1.25 -8.51
CA SER A 58 -7.88 -0.80 -9.43
C SER A 58 -6.95 0.23 -8.77
N ALA A 59 -7.50 1.18 -8.01
CA ALA A 59 -6.71 2.14 -7.24
C ALA A 59 -5.92 1.47 -6.10
N GLU A 60 -6.51 0.47 -5.41
CA GLU A 60 -5.80 -0.34 -4.43
C GLU A 60 -4.57 -1.03 -5.05
N LEU A 61 -4.73 -1.65 -6.22
CA LEU A 61 -3.65 -2.36 -6.92
C LEU A 61 -2.50 -1.41 -7.33
N ILE A 62 -2.80 -0.17 -7.69
CA ILE A 62 -1.78 0.86 -7.96
C ILE A 62 -0.93 1.06 -6.70
N HIS A 63 -1.55 1.26 -5.54
CA HIS A 63 -0.82 1.44 -4.29
C HIS A 63 -0.08 0.18 -3.84
N GLN A 64 -0.62 -1.01 -4.09
CA GLN A 64 0.10 -2.26 -3.84
C GLN A 64 1.37 -2.36 -4.69
N SER A 65 1.31 -1.94 -5.95
CA SER A 65 2.48 -1.88 -6.84
C SER A 65 3.52 -0.87 -6.33
N GLU A 66 3.09 0.34 -5.95
CA GLU A 66 3.95 1.36 -5.34
C GLU A 66 4.64 0.85 -4.08
N LEU A 67 3.89 0.16 -3.20
CA LEU A 67 4.41 -0.45 -1.98
C LEU A 67 5.46 -1.52 -2.27
N LEU A 68 5.25 -2.33 -3.32
CA LEU A 68 6.22 -3.33 -3.76
C LEU A 68 7.54 -2.66 -4.21
N HIS A 69 7.44 -1.62 -5.03
CA HIS A 69 8.61 -0.85 -5.49
C HIS A 69 9.36 -0.20 -4.33
N LEU A 70 8.63 0.38 -3.38
CA LEU A 70 9.23 0.98 -2.18
C LEU A 70 9.96 -0.05 -1.32
N ARG A 71 9.34 -1.21 -1.07
CA ARG A 71 9.96 -2.30 -0.30
C ARG A 71 11.22 -2.83 -0.96
N LEU A 72 11.21 -2.93 -2.30
CA LEU A 72 12.41 -3.27 -3.07
C LEU A 72 13.51 -2.23 -2.85
N ALA A 73 13.20 -0.93 -2.97
CA ALA A 73 14.15 0.15 -2.76
C ALA A 73 14.75 0.13 -1.33
N LYS A 74 13.90 -0.09 -0.31
CA LYS A 74 14.35 -0.25 1.09
C LYS A 74 15.29 -1.44 1.27
N SER A 75 14.98 -2.58 0.64
CA SER A 75 15.81 -3.78 0.71
C SER A 75 17.20 -3.55 0.10
N VAL A 76 17.25 -2.91 -1.08
CA VAL A 76 18.51 -2.53 -1.74
C VAL A 76 19.32 -1.56 -0.87
N LEU A 77 18.67 -0.53 -0.31
CA LEU A 77 19.34 0.45 0.55
C LEU A 77 19.88 -0.19 1.82
N SER A 78 19.09 -1.03 2.50
CA SER A 78 19.49 -1.74 3.73
C SER A 78 20.72 -2.63 3.50
N ASN A 79 20.75 -3.38 2.39
CA ASN A 79 21.92 -4.17 2.00
C ASN A 79 23.16 -3.29 1.78
N SER A 80 23.01 -2.14 1.12
CA SER A 80 24.12 -1.21 0.89
C SER A 80 24.69 -0.63 2.18
N ILE A 81 23.83 -0.26 3.13
CA ILE A 81 24.22 0.24 4.46
C ILE A 81 24.99 -0.84 5.22
N THR A 82 24.43 -2.06 5.23
CA THR A 82 25.03 -3.22 5.91
C THR A 82 26.43 -3.54 5.35
N ARG A 83 26.61 -3.47 4.03
CA ARG A 83 27.93 -3.68 3.39
C ARG A 83 28.93 -2.60 3.80
N LYS A 84 28.53 -1.32 3.79
CA LYS A 84 29.41 -0.21 4.20
C LYS A 84 29.89 -0.38 5.64
N LEU A 85 28.99 -0.75 6.56
CA LEU A 85 29.35 -0.99 7.96
C LEU A 85 30.34 -2.14 8.14
N LYS A 86 30.27 -3.19 7.30
CA LYS A 86 31.25 -4.30 7.34
C LYS A 86 32.63 -3.89 6.85
N THR A 87 32.72 -3.01 5.85
CA THR A 87 34.01 -2.53 5.30
C THR A 87 34.71 -1.49 6.15
N THR A 88 34.00 -0.80 7.06
CA THR A 88 34.60 0.23 7.94
C THR A 88 35.19 -0.36 9.23
N ASN A 89 34.87 -1.62 9.55
CA ASN A 89 35.36 -2.35 10.73
C ASN A 89 36.53 -3.32 10.40
N GLN A 90 37.15 -3.19 9.24
CA GLN A 90 38.35 -3.89 8.80
C GLN A 90 39.46 -2.88 8.54
#